data_AF-A0A225DPY0-F1
#
_entry.id   AF-A0A225DPY0-F1
#
_cell.length_a   1.000
_cell.length_b   1.000
_cell.length_c   1.000
_cell.angle_alpha   90.00
_cell.angle_beta   90.00
_cell.angle_gamma   90.00
#
_symmetry.space_group_name_H-M   'P 1'
#
loop_
_entity.id
_entity.type
_entity.pdbx_description
1 polymer ?
#
loop_
_entity_poly.entity_id
_entity_poly.type
_entity_poly.pdbx_seq_one_letter_code
_entity_poly.pdbx_strand_id
1 'polypeptide(L)'
;MEAVYRSEVEKLAAAERKFAQEVPPIEALRAWMLLFVDYIAAKKIIAPVLNSLVGDPKKVFEASHAQIWDAIRALVGRAIKSGDIREDLDPLDLLRALIGVANVATSPDWQQSARRLVDILITGSRPINSTAQ
;
A
#
# COMPACT_ATOMS: atom_id res chain seq x y z
N MET A 1 0.46 19.48 -11.35
CA MET A 1 1.09 18.71 -10.25
C MET A 1 0.05 18.18 -9.27
N GLU A 2 -0.85 19.02 -8.75
CA GLU A 2 -1.92 18.55 -7.84
C GLU A 2 -2.85 17.52 -8.49
N ALA A 3 -3.28 17.75 -9.73
CA ALA A 3 -4.10 16.81 -10.48
C ALA A 3 -3.42 15.44 -10.71
N VAL A 4 -2.10 15.43 -10.92
CA VAL A 4 -1.33 14.19 -11.07
C VAL A 4 -1.32 13.43 -9.75
N TYR A 5 -1.01 14.11 -8.64
CA TYR A 5 -1.04 13.50 -7.31
C TYR A 5 -2.41 12.91 -6.97
N ARG A 6 -3.50 13.65 -7.22
CA ARG A 6 -4.87 13.18 -7.02
C ARG A 6 -5.19 11.95 -7.89
N SER A 7 -4.76 11.95 -9.15
CA SER A 7 -4.96 10.81 -10.05
C SER A 7 -4.24 9.54 -9.57
N GLU A 8 -3.07 9.66 -8.94
CA GLU A 8 -2.36 8.48 -8.39
C GLU A 8 -3.10 7.87 -7.20
N VAL A 9 -3.74 8.71 -6.38
CA VAL A 9 -4.54 8.26 -5.23
C VAL A 9 -5.85 7.62 -5.71
N GLU A 10 -6.51 8.23 -6.70
CA GLU A 10 -7.70 7.67 -7.33
C GLU A 10 -7.42 6.31 -7.98
N LYS A 11 -6.24 6.13 -8.60
CA LYS A 11 -5.81 4.82 -9.12
C LYS A 11 -5.74 3.76 -8.03
N LEU A 12 -5.19 4.07 -6.85
CA LEU A 12 -5.15 3.13 -5.72
C LEU A 12 -6.55 2.75 -5.24
N ALA A 13 -7.44 3.73 -5.09
CA ALA A 13 -8.82 3.48 -4.65
C ALA A 13 -9.62 2.70 -5.70
N ALA A 14 -9.42 2.97 -6.99
CA ALA A 14 -10.07 2.24 -8.07
C ALA A 14 -9.52 0.81 -8.21
N ALA A 15 -8.20 0.63 -8.03
CA ALA A 15 -7.56 -0.68 -8.07
C ALA A 15 -8.05 -1.59 -6.95
N GLU A 16 -8.26 -1.06 -5.74
CA GLU A 16 -8.87 -1.83 -4.66
C GLU A 16 -10.22 -2.42 -5.07
N ARG A 17 -11.15 -1.56 -5.52
CA ARG A 17 -12.49 -1.99 -5.95
C ARG A 17 -12.45 -3.03 -7.06
N LYS A 18 -11.58 -2.82 -8.04
CA LYS A 18 -11.41 -3.74 -9.18
C LYS A 18 -10.86 -5.09 -8.72
N PHE A 19 -9.77 -5.10 -7.97
CA PHE A 19 -9.15 -6.34 -7.51
C PHE A 19 -10.05 -7.10 -6.53
N ALA A 20 -10.85 -6.40 -5.74
CA ALA A 20 -11.84 -7.01 -4.87
C ALA A 20 -12.93 -7.81 -5.63
N GLN A 21 -13.15 -7.52 -6.91
CA GLN A 21 -14.14 -8.20 -7.74
C GLN A 21 -13.52 -9.30 -8.61
N GLU A 22 -12.29 -9.09 -9.11
CA GLU A 22 -11.72 -9.90 -10.19
C GLU A 22 -10.63 -10.88 -9.72
N VAL A 23 -10.07 -10.69 -8.53
CA VAL A 23 -8.81 -11.34 -8.11
C VAL A 23 -9.00 -12.06 -6.76
N PRO A 24 -8.39 -13.25 -6.56
CA PRO A 24 -8.33 -13.90 -5.26
C PRO A 24 -7.84 -12.95 -4.15
N PRO A 25 -8.37 -13.03 -2.92
CA PRO A 25 -8.11 -12.01 -1.89
C PRO A 25 -6.63 -11.73 -1.61
N ILE A 26 -5.80 -12.77 -1.49
CA ILE A 26 -4.37 -12.62 -1.24
C ILE A 26 -3.61 -12.01 -2.42
N GLU A 27 -4.00 -12.36 -3.65
CA GLU A 27 -3.42 -11.83 -4.88
C GLU A 27 -3.83 -10.37 -5.09
N ALA A 28 -5.07 -10.02 -4.74
CA ALA A 28 -5.58 -8.65 -4.75
C ALA A 28 -4.78 -7.74 -3.80
N LEU A 29 -4.57 -8.21 -2.56
CA LEU A 29 -3.76 -7.49 -1.56
C LEU A 29 -2.32 -7.30 -2.06
N ARG A 30 -1.69 -8.37 -2.56
CA ARG A 30 -0.34 -8.31 -3.12
C ARG A 30 -0.22 -7.31 -4.27
N ALA A 31 -1.12 -7.40 -5.24
CA ALA A 31 -1.13 -6.52 -6.41
C ALA A 31 -1.32 -5.04 -6.00
N TRP A 32 -2.22 -4.78 -5.06
CA TRP A 32 -2.45 -3.43 -4.55
C TRP A 32 -1.24 -2.88 -3.79
N MET A 33 -0.56 -3.69 -2.97
CA MET A 33 0.68 -3.28 -2.29
C MET A 33 1.80 -2.93 -3.28
N LEU A 34 1.90 -3.63 -4.41
CA LEU A 34 2.85 -3.27 -5.47
C LEU A 34 2.50 -1.92 -6.11
N LEU A 35 1.22 -1.64 -6.36
CA LEU A 35 0.78 -0.32 -6.83
C LEU A 35 1.06 0.78 -5.79
N PHE A 36 0.95 0.47 -4.50
CA PHE A 36 1.30 1.41 -3.44
C PHE A 36 2.80 1.79 -3.45
N VAL A 37 3.69 0.84 -3.80
CA VAL A 37 5.12 1.15 -4.00
C VAL A 37 5.32 2.14 -5.15
N ASP A 38 4.58 1.97 -6.26
CA ASP A 38 4.64 2.89 -7.40
C ASP A 38 4.10 4.28 -7.05
N TYR A 39 3.02 4.33 -6.25
CA TYR A 39 2.52 5.58 -5.69
C TYR A 39 3.56 6.31 -4.83
N ILE A 40 4.28 5.61 -3.95
CA ILE A 40 5.33 6.23 -3.12
C ILE A 40 6.41 6.86 -4.02
N ALA A 41 6.80 6.18 -5.09
CA ALA A 41 7.80 6.69 -6.02
C ALA A 41 7.32 7.96 -6.74
N ALA A 42 6.08 7.94 -7.26
CA ALA A 42 5.47 9.13 -7.88
C ALA A 42 5.35 10.28 -6.87
N LYS A 43 4.91 10.00 -5.64
CA LYS A 43 4.79 10.99 -4.56
C LYS A 43 6.15 11.63 -4.24
N LYS A 44 7.24 10.87 -4.18
CA LYS A 44 8.58 11.40 -3.90
C LYS A 44 9.08 12.38 -4.96
N ILE A 45 8.66 12.23 -6.22
CA ILE A 45 8.99 13.15 -7.32
C ILE A 45 8.12 14.41 -7.24
N ILE A 46 6.82 14.24 -7.01
CA ILE A 46 5.84 15.33 -7.14
C ILE A 46 5.74 16.17 -5.86
N ALA A 47 5.85 15.57 -4.67
CA ALA A 47 5.60 16.26 -3.41
C ALA A 47 6.52 17.46 -3.14
N PRO A 48 7.84 17.42 -3.40
CA PRO A 48 8.70 18.59 -3.23
C PRO A 48 8.26 19.78 -4.10
N VAL A 49 7.86 19.50 -5.35
CA VAL A 49 7.37 20.52 -6.28
C VAL A 49 5.99 21.04 -5.83
N LEU A 50 5.09 20.15 -5.43
CA LEU A 50 3.76 20.54 -4.97
C LEU A 50 3.82 21.42 -3.70
N ASN A 51 4.69 21.07 -2.76
CA ASN A 51 4.94 21.85 -1.54
C ASN A 51 5.48 23.25 -1.85
N SER A 52 6.19 23.43 -2.97
CA SER A 52 6.68 24.75 -3.38
C SER A 52 5.60 25.64 -4.04
N LEU A 53 4.49 25.06 -4.49
CA LEU A 53 3.45 25.74 -5.27
C LEU A 53 2.13 25.97 -4.51
N VAL A 54 1.85 25.19 -3.45
CA VAL A 54 0.57 25.21 -2.73
C VAL A 54 0.75 25.81 -1.32
N GLY A 55 -0.07 26.79 -0.96
CA GLY A 55 0.00 27.48 0.34
C GLY A 55 -0.34 26.61 1.56
N ASP A 56 -1.15 25.55 1.39
CA ASP A 56 -1.36 24.52 2.42
C ASP A 56 -1.40 23.10 1.80
N PRO A 57 -0.25 22.43 1.68
CA PRO A 57 -0.17 21.08 1.14
C PRO A 57 -0.87 20.02 2.01
N LYS A 58 -1.12 20.31 3.30
CA LYS A 58 -1.59 19.30 4.26
C LYS A 58 -2.97 18.74 3.91
N LYS A 59 -3.92 19.59 3.50
CA LYS A 59 -5.29 19.16 3.15
C LYS A 59 -5.34 18.18 1.98
N VAL A 60 -4.49 18.36 0.97
CA VAL A 60 -4.41 17.47 -0.20
C VAL A 60 -3.87 16.09 0.21
N PHE A 61 -2.86 16.08 1.08
CA PHE A 61 -2.28 14.84 1.59
C PHE A 61 -3.20 14.09 2.58
N GLU A 62 -3.96 14.81 3.42
CA GLU A 62 -4.89 14.22 4.40
C GLU A 62 -6.04 13.43 3.75
N ALA A 63 -6.74 14.03 2.79
CA ALA A 63 -7.82 13.35 2.06
C ALA A 63 -7.32 12.08 1.35
N SER A 64 -6.09 12.14 0.85
CA SER A 64 -5.45 11.03 0.16
C SER A 64 -5.05 9.88 1.10
N HIS A 65 -4.70 10.19 2.36
CA HIS A 65 -4.40 9.17 3.36
C HIS A 65 -5.63 8.34 3.72
N ALA A 66 -6.80 8.97 3.87
CA ALA A 66 -8.03 8.25 4.21
C ALA A 66 -8.37 7.17 3.17
N GLN A 67 -8.33 7.52 1.88
CA GLN A 67 -8.62 6.59 0.79
C GLN A 67 -7.65 5.40 0.74
N ILE A 68 -6.36 5.65 0.99
CA ILE A 68 -5.33 4.61 1.02
C ILE A 68 -5.53 3.67 2.22
N TRP A 69 -5.88 4.24 3.38
CA TRP A 69 -6.10 3.47 4.62
C TRP A 69 -7.35 2.61 4.53
N ASP A 70 -8.42 3.13 3.95
CA ASP A 70 -9.65 2.36 3.76
C ASP A 70 -9.45 1.23 2.74
N ALA A 71 -8.68 1.48 1.67
CA ALA A 71 -8.34 0.46 0.69
C ALA A 71 -7.55 -0.71 1.29
N ILE A 72 -6.49 -0.44 2.07
CA ILE A 72 -5.70 -1.52 2.70
C ILE A 72 -6.54 -2.30 3.72
N ARG A 73 -7.39 -1.62 4.50
CA ARG A 73 -8.29 -2.27 5.47
C ARG A 73 -9.28 -3.19 4.77
N ALA A 74 -9.87 -2.75 3.66
CA ALA A 74 -10.81 -3.56 2.88
C ALA A 74 -10.14 -4.83 2.32
N LEU A 75 -8.96 -4.69 1.72
CA LEU A 75 -8.23 -5.82 1.13
C LEU A 75 -7.76 -6.82 2.19
N VAL A 76 -7.16 -6.34 3.30
CA VAL A 76 -6.75 -7.21 4.41
C VAL A 76 -7.96 -7.87 5.05
N GLY A 77 -9.05 -7.13 5.27
CA GLY A 77 -10.30 -7.70 5.80
C GLY A 77 -10.88 -8.82 4.92
N ARG A 78 -10.78 -8.70 3.60
CA ARG A 78 -11.16 -9.80 2.67
C ARG A 78 -10.22 -10.99 2.78
N ALA A 79 -8.91 -10.77 2.85
CA ALA A 79 -7.91 -11.83 2.96
C ALA A 79 -7.95 -12.58 4.31
N ILE A 80 -8.32 -11.88 5.39
CA ILE A 80 -8.62 -12.51 6.70
C ILE A 80 -9.89 -13.36 6.59
N LYS A 81 -10.96 -12.82 6.00
CA LYS A 81 -12.23 -13.55 5.83
C LYS A 81 -12.10 -14.81 4.96
N SER A 82 -11.18 -14.84 3.99
CA SER A 82 -10.89 -16.03 3.19
C SER A 82 -9.98 -17.03 3.89
N GLY A 83 -9.38 -16.67 5.03
CA GLY A 83 -8.39 -17.49 5.73
C GLY A 83 -6.99 -17.43 5.10
N ASP A 84 -6.75 -16.55 4.14
CA ASP A 84 -5.43 -16.40 3.51
C ASP A 84 -4.41 -15.67 4.40
N ILE A 85 -4.90 -14.84 5.32
CA ILE A 85 -4.14 -13.99 6.23
C ILE A 85 -4.60 -14.24 7.66
N ARG A 86 -3.66 -14.23 8.62
CA ARG A 86 -3.97 -14.34 10.05
C ARG A 86 -4.78 -13.15 10.58
N GLU A 87 -5.65 -13.40 11.54
CA GLU A 87 -6.62 -12.42 12.06
C GLU A 87 -6.00 -11.28 12.89
N ASP A 88 -4.80 -11.48 13.43
CA ASP A 88 -4.11 -10.50 14.30
C ASP A 88 -3.30 -9.45 13.53
N LEU A 89 -3.31 -9.49 12.18
CA LEU A 89 -2.57 -8.54 11.35
C LEU A 89 -3.25 -7.16 11.36
N ASP A 90 -2.55 -6.12 11.83
CA ASP A 90 -2.96 -4.72 11.58
C ASP A 90 -2.69 -4.37 10.10
N PRO A 91 -3.73 -4.03 9.30
CA PRO A 91 -3.55 -3.62 7.90
C PRO A 91 -2.55 -2.48 7.72
N LEU A 92 -2.46 -1.58 8.69
CA LEU A 92 -1.60 -0.40 8.60
C LEU A 92 -0.11 -0.74 8.78
N ASP A 93 0.24 -1.86 9.41
CA ASP A 93 1.64 -2.27 9.55
C ASP A 93 2.28 -2.62 8.20
N LEU A 94 1.49 -3.14 7.26
CA LEU A 94 1.94 -3.36 5.88
C LEU A 94 2.32 -2.04 5.20
N LEU A 95 1.52 -0.99 5.38
CA LEU A 95 1.84 0.34 4.85
C LEU A 95 3.09 0.93 5.52
N ARG A 96 3.17 0.84 6.86
CA ARG A 96 4.31 1.35 7.64
C ARG A 96 5.62 0.71 7.20
N ALA A 97 5.64 -0.60 6.96
CA ALA A 97 6.82 -1.30 6.47
C ALA A 97 7.30 -0.77 5.11
N LEU A 98 6.38 -0.61 4.14
CA LEU A 98 6.72 -0.12 2.80
C LEU A 98 7.15 1.35 2.82
N ILE A 99 6.47 2.20 3.61
CA ILE A 99 6.85 3.60 3.81
C ILE A 99 8.23 3.68 4.49
N GLY A 100 8.48 2.84 5.48
CA GLY A 100 9.76 2.78 6.20
C GLY A 100 10.92 2.48 5.25
N VAL A 101 10.79 1.45 4.43
CA VAL A 101 11.83 1.07 3.45
C VAL A 101 12.08 2.18 2.45
N ALA A 102 11.02 2.82 1.96
CA ALA A 102 11.16 3.94 1.07
C ALA A 102 11.95 5.09 1.73
N ASN A 103 11.80 5.35 3.03
CA ASN A 103 12.46 6.46 3.71
C ASN A 103 13.85 6.12 4.29
N VAL A 104 14.10 4.87 4.66
CA VAL A 104 15.37 4.42 5.23
C VAL A 104 16.43 4.21 4.14
N ALA A 105 16.04 3.71 2.96
CA ALA A 105 16.98 3.47 1.89
C ALA A 105 17.36 4.78 1.17
N THR A 106 18.58 5.28 1.43
CA THR A 106 19.27 6.24 0.56
C THR A 106 19.77 5.60 -0.74
N SER A 107 19.61 4.28 -0.87
CA SER A 107 20.05 3.52 -2.04
C SER A 107 19.09 3.67 -3.22
N PRO A 108 19.60 3.80 -4.47
CA PRO A 108 18.78 3.91 -5.67
C PRO A 108 17.89 2.69 -5.93
N ASP A 109 18.13 1.54 -5.29
CA ASP A 109 17.39 0.29 -5.48
C ASP A 109 16.19 0.10 -4.54
N TRP A 110 15.83 1.12 -3.74
CA TRP A 110 14.78 1.01 -2.72
C TRP A 110 13.44 0.49 -3.26
N GLN A 111 13.05 0.85 -4.49
CA GLN A 111 11.81 0.37 -5.11
C GLN A 111 11.84 -1.14 -5.30
N GLN A 112 12.97 -1.69 -5.76
CA GLN A 112 13.11 -3.12 -5.94
C GLN A 112 13.12 -3.84 -4.58
N SER A 113 13.75 -3.25 -3.58
CA SER A 113 13.71 -3.75 -2.20
C SER A 113 12.29 -3.77 -1.63
N ALA A 114 11.53 -2.68 -1.81
CA ALA A 114 10.14 -2.60 -1.39
C ALA A 114 9.25 -3.65 -2.08
N ARG A 115 9.45 -3.90 -3.38
CA ARG A 115 8.73 -4.96 -4.11
C ARG A 115 9.03 -6.35 -3.56
N ARG A 116 10.30 -6.66 -3.23
CA ARG A 116 10.65 -7.92 -2.53
C ARG A 116 10.00 -8.01 -1.15
N LEU A 117 9.94 -6.89 -0.43
CA LEU A 117 9.28 -6.85 0.87
C LEU A 117 7.77 -7.05 0.79
N VAL A 118 7.09 -6.67 -0.31
CA VAL A 118 5.69 -7.07 -0.51
C VAL A 118 5.56 -8.59 -0.44
N ASP A 119 6.41 -9.35 -1.14
CA ASP A 119 6.35 -10.81 -1.13
C ASP A 119 6.66 -11.40 0.25
N ILE A 120 7.64 -10.83 0.96
CA ILE A 120 8.00 -11.23 2.33
C ILE A 120 6.84 -10.96 3.30
N LEU A 121 6.23 -9.78 3.22
CA LEU A 121 5.11 -9.38 4.07
C LEU A 121 3.89 -10.26 3.82
N ILE A 122 3.56 -10.53 2.55
CA ILE A 122 2.46 -11.43 2.17
C ILE A 122 2.71 -12.83 2.73
N THR A 123 3.90 -13.39 2.51
CA THR A 123 4.26 -14.73 2.99
C THR A 123 4.23 -14.79 4.51
N GLY A 124 4.84 -13.80 5.17
CA GLY A 124 4.93 -13.70 6.61
C GLY A 124 3.61 -13.36 7.30
N SER A 125 2.57 -12.98 6.57
CA SER A 125 1.22 -12.69 7.10
C SER A 125 0.24 -13.85 6.97
N ARG A 126 0.65 -14.95 6.32
CA ARG A 126 -0.18 -16.15 6.23
C ARG A 126 -0.36 -16.80 7.62
N PRO A 127 -1.47 -17.53 7.84
CA PRO A 127 -1.63 -18.31 9.06
C PRO A 127 -0.47 -19.27 9.28
N ILE A 128 -0.01 -19.37 10.52
CA ILE A 128 0.96 -20.39 10.91
C ILE A 128 0.17 -21.68 11.07
N ASN A 129 0.30 -22.59 10.11
CA ASN A 129 -0.21 -23.95 10.29
C ASN A 129 0.62 -24.59 11.41
N SER A 130 0.08 -24.59 12.63
CA SER A 130 0.58 -25.44 13.69
C SER A 130 0.21 -26.87 13.32
N THR A 131 1.10 -27.55 12.58
CA THR A 131 1.16 -29.00 12.64
C THR A 131 1.57 -29.36 14.06
N ALA A 132 0.57 -29.48 14.94
CA ALA A 132 0.71 -30.26 16.15
C ALA A 132 0.95 -31.71 15.71
N GLN A 133 2.12 -32.23 16.07
CA GLN A 133 2.42 -33.67 16.07
C GLN A 133 1.59 -34.36 17.14
#